data_AF-H3DRE3-F1
#
_entry.id   AF-H3DRE3-F1
#
_cell.length_a   1.000
_cell.length_b   1.000
_cell.length_c   1.000
_cell.angle_alpha   90.00
_cell.angle_beta   90.00
_cell.angle_gamma   90.00
#
_symmetry.space_group_name_H-M   'P 1'
#
loop_
_entity.id
_entity.type
_entity.pdbx_description
1 polymer ?
#
loop_
_entity_poly.entity_id
_entity_poly.type
_entity_poly.pdbx_seq_one_letter_code
_entity_poly.pdbx_strand_id
1 'polypeptide(L)'
;MKRKEAVGEDQSVPEAAQDLEALTAETLSSLSVSQIKQVRLLVDEAIAAFLRDEWLKPEDLPIRYAGFSTCFRQEVGSHGRDTRGIFRVHQFEKIEQFVYASPHDGKSWQMFEEMIGTAEEFYQSLGIPYRIVNIVSGALNHAASKKLDLEAWFPGSGAFRELVSCSNCTDYQARRLHIRYGQTKKMMDKAEFVHMLNATMCATTRVMCAILENYQTEEGIVVPETLREFMPPGMTDMIRFVKPAPIEQEATRKAKKQQAGGKKKKQEGRRPRLPEAMESMSVSDS
;
A
#
# COMPACT_ATOMS: atom_id res chain seq x y z
N MET A 1 15.59 18.55 8.29
CA MET A 1 16.27 17.96 7.11
C MET A 1 15.88 16.50 7.06
N LYS A 2 15.11 16.06 6.06
CA LYS A 2 14.88 14.62 5.85
C LYS A 2 16.23 14.00 5.48
N ARG A 3 16.67 12.95 6.19
CA ARG A 3 17.83 12.17 5.76
C ARG A 3 17.53 11.69 4.34
N LYS A 4 18.39 12.04 3.39
CA LYS A 4 18.35 11.44 2.05
C LYS A 4 18.53 9.94 2.25
N GLU A 5 17.61 9.15 1.72
CA GLU A 5 17.78 7.71 1.61
C GLU A 5 19.08 7.43 0.84
N ALA A 6 19.86 6.45 1.30
CA ALA A 6 21.12 6.09 0.67
C ALA A 6 20.82 5.48 -0.71
N VAL A 7 21.02 6.27 -1.76
CA VAL A 7 20.98 5.81 -3.15
C VAL A 7 22.32 5.15 -3.45
N GLY A 8 22.49 3.92 -2.96
CA GLY A 8 23.65 3.09 -3.27
C GLY A 8 23.40 2.26 -4.54
N GLU A 9 24.41 2.10 -5.39
CA GLU A 9 24.37 1.21 -6.57
C GLU A 9 24.67 -0.26 -6.20
N ASP A 10 25.09 -0.51 -4.96
CA ASP A 10 25.40 -1.83 -4.46
C ASP A 10 24.15 -2.72 -4.42
N GLN A 11 24.23 -3.86 -5.07
CA GLN A 11 23.17 -4.87 -5.16
C GLN A 11 23.46 -6.09 -4.28
N SER A 12 24.59 -6.11 -3.55
CA SER A 12 24.88 -7.21 -2.64
C SER A 12 23.95 -7.13 -1.42
N VAL A 13 23.18 -8.21 -1.20
CA VAL A 13 22.30 -8.33 -0.03
C VAL A 13 23.16 -8.69 1.18
N PRO A 14 23.20 -7.88 2.26
CA PRO A 14 23.93 -8.22 3.47
C PRO A 14 23.44 -9.55 4.04
N GLU A 15 24.33 -10.32 4.65
CA GLU A 15 24.04 -11.67 5.18
C GLU A 15 22.82 -11.68 6.13
N ALA A 16 22.68 -10.65 6.96
CA ALA A 16 21.53 -10.47 7.85
C ALA A 16 20.17 -10.29 7.14
N ALA A 17 20.18 -9.95 5.85
CA ALA A 17 18.99 -9.80 5.01
C ALA A 17 18.85 -10.93 3.97
N GLN A 18 19.74 -11.93 3.99
CA GLN A 18 19.64 -13.16 3.19
C GLN A 18 18.77 -14.22 3.88
N ASP A 19 18.75 -14.24 5.21
CA ASP A 19 17.81 -15.05 5.98
C ASP A 19 16.42 -14.42 5.94
N LEU A 20 15.60 -14.90 4.99
CA LEU A 20 14.27 -14.36 4.72
C LEU A 20 13.29 -14.58 5.88
N GLU A 21 13.50 -15.62 6.69
CA GLU A 21 12.64 -15.94 7.84
C GLU A 21 12.90 -15.02 9.04
N ALA A 22 14.11 -14.46 9.13
CA ALA A 22 14.52 -13.54 10.18
C ALA A 22 14.44 -12.05 9.79
N LEU A 23 13.83 -11.72 8.64
CA LEU A 23 13.72 -10.33 8.18
C LEU A 23 12.85 -9.50 9.14
N THR A 24 13.46 -8.45 9.70
CA THR A 24 12.78 -7.47 10.55
C THR A 24 12.74 -6.08 9.91
N ALA A 25 11.86 -5.22 10.40
CA ALA A 25 11.82 -3.82 9.99
C ALA A 25 13.16 -3.08 10.25
N GLU A 26 13.88 -3.46 11.30
CA GLU A 26 15.19 -2.88 11.64
C GLU A 26 16.25 -3.30 10.62
N THR A 27 16.31 -4.58 10.26
CA THR A 27 17.20 -5.10 9.20
C THR A 27 16.94 -4.37 7.88
N LEU A 28 15.67 -4.25 7.48
CA LEU A 28 15.27 -3.62 6.21
C LEU A 28 15.53 -2.10 6.20
N SER A 29 15.37 -1.42 7.34
CA SER A 29 15.60 0.03 7.45
C SER A 29 17.06 0.43 7.24
N SER A 30 17.99 -0.51 7.40
CA SER A 30 19.42 -0.30 7.21
C SER A 30 19.86 -0.43 5.75
N LEU A 31 19.00 -0.98 4.88
CA LEU A 31 19.33 -1.29 3.49
C LEU A 31 19.16 -0.10 2.56
N SER A 32 19.99 -0.04 1.52
CA SER A 32 19.76 0.87 0.40
C SER A 32 18.58 0.41 -0.46
N VAL A 33 18.04 1.32 -1.27
CA VAL A 33 16.93 1.02 -2.19
C VAL A 33 17.29 -0.13 -3.16
N SER A 34 18.54 -0.22 -3.60
CA SER A 34 19.02 -1.29 -4.48
C SER A 34 19.10 -2.65 -3.77
N GLN A 35 19.49 -2.67 -2.49
CA GLN A 35 19.51 -3.89 -1.68
C GLN A 35 18.11 -4.35 -1.32
N ILE A 36 17.19 -3.43 -1.03
CA ILE A 36 15.76 -3.76 -0.81
C ILE A 36 15.16 -4.43 -2.06
N LYS A 37 15.56 -4.01 -3.27
CA LYS A 37 15.14 -4.70 -4.51
C LYS A 37 15.63 -6.14 -4.55
N GLN A 38 16.86 -6.38 -4.12
CA GLN A 38 17.46 -7.70 -4.18
C GLN A 38 16.88 -8.63 -3.11
N VAL A 39 16.63 -8.12 -1.90
CA VAL A 39 15.85 -8.85 -0.89
C VAL A 39 14.44 -9.17 -1.40
N ARG A 40 13.77 -8.20 -2.04
CA ARG A 40 12.46 -8.44 -2.67
C ARG A 40 12.53 -9.51 -3.76
N LEU A 41 13.58 -9.52 -4.58
CA LEU A 41 13.79 -10.57 -5.58
C LEU A 41 14.01 -11.94 -4.94
N LEU A 42 14.77 -12.02 -3.85
CA LEU A 42 14.97 -13.26 -3.09
C LEU A 42 13.66 -13.75 -2.46
N VAL A 43 12.83 -12.86 -1.92
CA VAL A 43 11.49 -13.20 -1.39
C VAL A 43 10.55 -13.64 -2.51
N ASP A 44 10.48 -12.88 -3.61
CA ASP A 44 9.66 -13.22 -4.77
C ASP A 44 10.13 -14.56 -5.38
N GLU A 45 11.44 -14.83 -5.42
CA GLU A 45 12.01 -16.10 -5.84
C GLU A 45 11.68 -17.22 -4.86
N ALA A 46 11.82 -17.03 -3.55
CA ALA A 46 11.48 -18.04 -2.56
C ALA A 46 10.00 -18.44 -2.62
N ILE A 47 9.10 -17.45 -2.81
CA ILE A 47 7.66 -17.68 -2.88
C ILE A 47 7.26 -18.28 -4.24
N ALA A 48 7.72 -17.70 -5.36
CA ALA A 48 7.36 -18.18 -6.70
C ALA A 48 8.08 -19.49 -7.07
N ALA A 49 9.25 -19.76 -6.48
CA ALA A 49 10.00 -21.00 -6.70
C ALA A 49 9.68 -22.10 -5.70
N PHE A 50 8.75 -21.90 -4.77
CA PHE A 50 8.41 -22.93 -3.77
C PHE A 50 8.07 -24.27 -4.42
N LEU A 51 7.41 -24.26 -5.58
CA LEU A 51 7.09 -25.44 -6.38
C LEU A 51 7.85 -25.48 -7.72
N ARG A 52 8.99 -24.77 -7.85
CA ARG A 52 9.79 -24.78 -9.08
C ARG A 52 10.26 -26.20 -9.39
N ASP A 53 10.22 -26.56 -10.66
CA ASP A 53 10.62 -27.89 -11.18
C ASP A 53 9.78 -29.08 -10.67
N GLU A 54 8.72 -28.83 -9.90
CA GLU A 54 7.86 -29.86 -9.34
C GLU A 54 6.87 -30.45 -10.37
N TRP A 55 6.42 -31.68 -10.06
CA TRP A 55 5.33 -32.36 -10.75
C TRP A 55 4.13 -32.46 -9.80
N LEU A 56 3.13 -31.61 -10.00
CA LEU A 56 1.96 -31.56 -9.14
C LEU A 56 0.94 -32.63 -9.56
N LYS A 57 0.52 -33.47 -8.60
CA LYS A 57 -0.43 -34.54 -8.89
C LYS A 57 -1.83 -33.95 -9.10
N PRO A 58 -2.63 -34.49 -10.04
CA PRO A 58 -3.97 -33.98 -10.31
C PRO A 58 -4.88 -33.97 -9.09
N GLU A 59 -4.77 -34.98 -8.22
CA GLU A 59 -5.54 -35.12 -6.98
C GLU A 59 -5.21 -34.06 -5.91
N ASP A 60 -4.05 -33.42 -5.99
CA ASP A 60 -3.66 -32.37 -5.05
C ASP A 60 -4.18 -30.98 -5.48
N LEU A 61 -4.69 -30.84 -6.72
CA LEU A 61 -5.16 -29.58 -7.27
C LEU A 61 -6.67 -29.38 -7.03
N PRO A 62 -7.12 -28.15 -6.68
CA PRO A 62 -6.32 -26.94 -6.59
C PRO A 62 -5.55 -26.82 -5.26
N ILE A 63 -4.28 -26.42 -5.34
CA ILE A 63 -3.50 -26.03 -4.17
C ILE A 63 -3.71 -24.53 -3.94
N ARG A 64 -4.18 -24.16 -2.75
CA ARG A 64 -4.52 -22.78 -2.38
C ARG A 64 -3.61 -22.29 -1.26
N TYR A 65 -3.01 -21.12 -1.44
CA TYR A 65 -2.19 -20.44 -0.43
C TYR A 65 -2.79 -19.09 -0.05
N ALA A 66 -2.70 -18.77 1.24
CA ALA A 66 -2.88 -17.42 1.78
C ALA A 66 -1.50 -16.85 2.13
N GLY A 67 -0.90 -16.11 1.21
CA GLY A 67 0.42 -15.49 1.39
C GLY A 67 0.31 -14.24 2.26
N PHE A 68 1.15 -14.12 3.28
CA PHE A 68 1.29 -12.91 4.10
C PHE A 68 2.72 -12.39 3.97
N SER A 69 2.90 -11.13 3.56
CA SER A 69 4.22 -10.54 3.42
C SER A 69 4.23 -9.02 3.53
N THR A 70 5.39 -8.48 3.87
CA THR A 70 5.72 -7.06 3.68
C THR A 70 6.17 -6.84 2.24
N CYS A 71 5.51 -5.91 1.55
CA CYS A 71 5.74 -5.60 0.15
C CYS A 71 6.49 -4.28 -0.01
N PHE A 72 7.54 -4.30 -0.83
CA PHE A 72 8.32 -3.12 -1.17
C PHE A 72 8.08 -2.69 -2.62
N ARG A 73 7.77 -1.41 -2.85
CA ARG A 73 7.60 -0.82 -4.19
C ARG A 73 8.30 0.52 -4.31
N GLN A 74 9.07 0.71 -5.38
CA GLN A 74 9.75 1.98 -5.64
C GLN A 74 8.81 3.10 -6.12
N GLU A 75 7.62 2.75 -6.63
CA GLU A 75 6.64 3.71 -7.17
C GLU A 75 7.20 4.60 -8.31
N VAL A 76 8.18 4.10 -9.06
CA VAL A 76 8.77 4.79 -10.23
C VAL A 76 7.68 5.05 -11.29
N GLY A 77 7.63 6.28 -11.81
CA GLY A 77 6.64 6.70 -12.81
C GLY A 77 5.37 7.36 -12.24
N SER A 78 5.22 7.42 -10.92
CA SER A 78 4.07 8.05 -10.25
C SER A 78 4.38 9.41 -9.61
N HIS A 79 5.37 10.14 -10.14
CA HIS A 79 5.87 11.38 -9.53
C HIS A 79 4.73 12.38 -9.26
N GLY A 80 4.59 12.81 -8.01
CA GLY A 80 3.55 13.77 -7.59
C GLY A 80 2.15 13.17 -7.35
N ARG A 81 1.92 11.88 -7.62
CA ARG A 81 0.63 11.20 -7.40
C ARG A 81 0.55 10.62 -5.98
N ASP A 82 -0.56 10.85 -5.30
CA ASP A 82 -0.87 10.29 -3.96
C ASP A 82 0.26 10.46 -2.93
N THR A 83 0.96 11.60 -2.97
CA THR A 83 2.16 11.88 -2.15
C THR A 83 1.88 12.14 -0.66
N ARG A 84 0.61 12.09 -0.26
CA ARG A 84 0.15 12.32 1.12
C ARG A 84 -0.58 11.08 1.64
N GLY A 85 -0.52 10.87 2.95
CA GLY A 85 -1.17 9.74 3.62
C GLY A 85 -0.40 8.43 3.44
N ILE A 86 -1.12 7.31 3.52
CA ILE A 86 -0.56 5.95 3.48
C ILE A 86 -1.06 5.10 2.29
N PHE A 87 -1.83 5.70 1.38
CA PHE A 87 -2.46 4.99 0.25
C PHE A 87 -1.43 4.48 -0.79
N ARG A 88 -0.40 5.28 -1.06
CA ARG A 88 0.73 4.93 -1.94
C ARG A 88 2.02 5.14 -1.17
N VAL A 89 2.67 4.05 -0.81
CA VAL A 89 3.85 4.01 0.06
C VAL A 89 4.84 2.99 -0.45
N HIS A 90 6.10 3.13 -0.04
CA HIS A 90 7.17 2.22 -0.44
C HIS A 90 7.10 0.86 0.26
N GLN A 91 6.44 0.79 1.41
CA GLN A 91 6.31 -0.40 2.23
C GLN A 91 4.87 -0.56 2.70
N PHE A 92 4.30 -1.75 2.53
CA PHE A 92 2.95 -2.07 2.99
C PHE A 92 2.76 -3.58 3.14
N GLU A 93 1.86 -3.97 4.03
CA GLU A 93 1.57 -5.39 4.28
C GLU A 93 0.47 -5.87 3.36
N LYS A 94 0.55 -7.12 2.93
CA LYS A 94 -0.42 -7.70 1.99
C LYS A 94 -0.73 -9.15 2.33
N ILE A 95 -2.03 -9.45 2.28
CA ILE A 95 -2.55 -10.82 2.24
C ILE A 95 -2.91 -11.13 0.77
N GLU A 96 -2.41 -12.24 0.25
CA GLU A 96 -2.62 -12.69 -1.13
C GLU A 96 -3.22 -14.09 -1.21
N GLN A 97 -4.13 -14.26 -2.15
CA GLN A 97 -4.57 -15.55 -2.63
C GLN A 97 -3.63 -15.99 -3.75
N PHE A 98 -3.12 -17.21 -3.67
CA PHE A 98 -2.36 -17.83 -4.75
C PHE A 98 -2.88 -19.24 -4.99
N VAL A 99 -3.17 -19.58 -6.24
CA VAL A 99 -3.76 -20.89 -6.57
C VAL A 99 -3.03 -21.54 -7.73
N TYR A 100 -2.66 -22.81 -7.54
CA TYR A 100 -2.27 -23.72 -8.60
C TYR A 100 -3.48 -24.57 -8.96
N ALA A 101 -3.92 -24.50 -10.21
CA ALA A 101 -5.12 -25.17 -10.70
C ALA A 101 -4.81 -26.13 -11.85
N SER A 102 -5.69 -27.11 -12.05
CA SER A 102 -5.66 -27.96 -13.24
C SER A 102 -5.77 -27.10 -14.52
N PRO A 103 -4.96 -27.41 -15.56
CA PRO A 103 -5.08 -26.73 -16.85
C PRO A 103 -6.32 -27.18 -17.65
N HIS A 104 -7.00 -28.24 -17.22
CA HIS A 104 -8.12 -28.86 -17.96
C HIS A 104 -9.50 -28.35 -17.52
N ASP A 105 -10.50 -28.62 -18.35
CA ASP A 105 -11.94 -28.49 -18.06
C ASP A 105 -12.38 -27.11 -17.57
N GLY A 106 -11.65 -26.06 -17.95
CA GLY A 106 -11.93 -24.69 -17.50
C GLY A 106 -11.73 -24.47 -15.99
N LYS A 107 -11.05 -25.38 -15.28
CA LYS A 107 -10.89 -25.31 -13.82
C LYS A 107 -10.22 -24.03 -13.34
N SER A 108 -9.20 -23.55 -14.04
CA SER A 108 -8.58 -22.26 -13.73
C SER A 108 -9.55 -21.07 -13.85
N TRP A 109 -10.48 -21.10 -14.81
CA TRP A 109 -11.45 -20.03 -14.98
C TRP A 109 -12.56 -20.08 -13.94
N GLN A 110 -12.98 -21.27 -13.51
CA GLN A 110 -13.87 -21.44 -12.35
C GLN A 110 -13.20 -20.89 -11.08
N MET A 111 -11.92 -21.22 -10.87
CA MET A 111 -11.14 -20.70 -9.75
C MET A 111 -10.97 -19.17 -9.81
N PHE A 112 -10.80 -18.60 -11.00
CA PHE A 112 -10.69 -17.16 -11.17
C PHE A 112 -11.93 -16.41 -10.66
N GLU A 113 -13.12 -16.92 -10.98
CA GLU A 113 -14.38 -16.37 -10.49
C GLU A 113 -14.57 -16.65 -8.98
N GLU A 114 -14.12 -17.80 -8.46
CA GLU A 114 -14.09 -18.09 -7.01
C GLU A 114 -13.19 -17.12 -6.24
N MET A 115 -11.99 -16.82 -6.75
CA MET A 115 -11.01 -15.95 -6.08
C MET A 115 -11.46 -14.49 -6.02
N ILE A 116 -12.07 -13.97 -7.11
CA ILE A 116 -12.66 -12.62 -7.08
C ILE A 116 -13.89 -12.58 -6.17
N GLY A 117 -14.74 -13.61 -6.20
CA GLY A 117 -15.89 -13.73 -5.29
C GLY A 117 -15.47 -13.76 -3.81
N THR A 118 -14.40 -14.49 -3.48
CA THR A 118 -13.83 -14.52 -2.12
C THR A 118 -13.35 -13.12 -1.68
N ALA A 119 -12.74 -12.36 -2.60
CA ALA A 119 -12.35 -10.98 -2.31
C ALA A 119 -13.58 -10.08 -2.15
N GLU A 120 -14.60 -10.22 -2.99
CA GLU A 120 -15.86 -9.49 -2.87
C GLU A 120 -16.53 -9.72 -1.51
N GLU A 121 -16.68 -10.98 -1.09
CA GLU A 121 -17.23 -11.34 0.22
C GLU A 121 -16.45 -10.71 1.37
N PHE A 122 -15.12 -10.66 1.28
CA PHE A 122 -14.28 -9.97 2.26
C PHE A 122 -14.63 -8.47 2.38
N TYR A 123 -14.71 -7.73 1.27
CA TYR A 123 -15.05 -6.30 1.31
C TYR A 123 -16.51 -6.03 1.66
N GLN A 124 -17.43 -6.93 1.29
CA GLN A 124 -18.83 -6.88 1.72
C GLN A 124 -18.93 -7.05 3.24
N SER A 125 -18.17 -7.96 3.84
CA SER A 125 -18.12 -8.17 5.29
C SER A 125 -17.55 -6.96 6.05
N LEU A 126 -16.72 -6.17 5.39
CA LEU A 126 -16.19 -4.90 5.90
C LEU A 126 -17.11 -3.71 5.62
N GLY A 127 -18.26 -3.91 4.97
CA GLY A 127 -19.18 -2.83 4.60
C GLY A 127 -18.60 -1.80 3.64
N ILE A 128 -17.61 -2.16 2.83
CA ILE A 128 -16.95 -1.23 1.90
C ILE A 128 -17.64 -1.26 0.54
N PRO A 129 -18.21 -0.15 0.05
CA PRO A 129 -18.79 -0.08 -1.30
C PRO A 129 -17.70 -0.20 -2.37
N TYR A 130 -17.95 -0.96 -3.44
CA TYR A 130 -16.99 -1.17 -4.52
C TYR A 130 -17.67 -1.42 -5.88
N ARG A 131 -16.84 -1.52 -6.93
CA ARG A 131 -17.21 -2.06 -8.24
C ARG A 131 -16.14 -3.03 -8.73
N ILE A 132 -16.55 -3.97 -9.58
CA ILE A 132 -15.64 -4.87 -10.29
C ILE A 132 -15.39 -4.33 -11.70
N VAL A 133 -14.12 -4.27 -12.09
CA VAL A 133 -13.69 -3.76 -13.39
C VAL A 133 -12.92 -4.84 -14.14
N ASN A 134 -13.37 -5.16 -15.35
CA ASN A 134 -12.60 -5.99 -16.27
C ASN A 134 -11.60 -5.14 -17.04
N ILE A 135 -10.32 -5.47 -16.90
CA ILE A 135 -9.23 -4.61 -17.38
C ILE A 135 -8.99 -4.81 -18.86
N VAL A 136 -8.88 -3.69 -19.58
CA VAL A 136 -8.64 -3.67 -21.03
C VAL A 136 -7.31 -4.32 -21.39
N SER A 137 -7.24 -4.96 -22.55
CA SER A 137 -6.08 -5.75 -23.00
C SER A 137 -4.76 -4.97 -22.99
N GLY A 138 -4.78 -3.69 -23.37
CA GLY A 138 -3.57 -2.84 -23.39
C GLY A 138 -3.01 -2.47 -22.01
N ALA A 139 -3.77 -2.74 -20.93
CA ALA A 139 -3.35 -2.51 -19.55
C ALA A 139 -3.02 -3.82 -18.79
N LEU A 140 -3.09 -4.97 -19.46
CA LEU A 140 -2.65 -6.24 -18.90
C LEU A 140 -1.12 -6.33 -18.91
N ASN A 141 -0.56 -6.90 -17.86
CA ASN A 141 0.85 -7.30 -17.83
C ASN A 141 1.05 -8.61 -18.61
N HIS A 142 2.28 -8.91 -19.01
CA HIS A 142 2.58 -10.05 -19.88
C HIS A 142 2.09 -11.41 -19.38
N ALA A 143 1.99 -11.61 -18.07
CA ALA A 143 1.56 -12.88 -17.50
C ALA A 143 0.03 -13.05 -17.48
N ALA A 144 -0.75 -11.98 -17.38
CA ALA A 144 -2.19 -12.08 -17.15
C ALA A 144 -2.95 -12.34 -18.46
N SER A 145 -3.75 -13.41 -18.49
CA SER A 145 -4.69 -13.70 -19.57
C SER A 145 -5.98 -12.88 -19.45
N LYS A 146 -6.47 -12.72 -18.21
CA LYS A 146 -7.58 -11.83 -17.83
C LYS A 146 -7.32 -11.29 -16.44
N LYS A 147 -7.78 -10.06 -16.17
CA LYS A 147 -7.64 -9.39 -14.88
C LYS A 147 -8.93 -8.68 -14.48
N LEU A 148 -9.34 -8.90 -13.24
CA LEU A 148 -10.43 -8.18 -12.59
C LEU A 148 -9.88 -7.37 -11.42
N ASP A 149 -10.21 -6.08 -11.38
CA ASP A 149 -9.86 -5.22 -10.25
C ASP A 149 -11.12 -4.90 -9.44
N LEU A 150 -11.01 -4.98 -8.11
CA LEU A 150 -12.00 -4.44 -7.18
C LEU A 150 -11.56 -3.02 -6.82
N GLU A 151 -12.36 -2.05 -7.27
CA GLU A 151 -12.15 -0.66 -6.93
C GLU A 151 -13.17 -0.25 -5.87
N ALA A 152 -12.70 0.08 -4.67
CA ALA A 152 -13.55 0.57 -3.60
C ALA A 152 -13.87 2.05 -3.80
N TRP A 153 -15.04 2.47 -3.34
CA TRP A 153 -15.47 3.85 -3.32
C TRP A 153 -14.92 4.57 -2.07
N PHE A 154 -14.28 5.72 -2.30
CA PHE A 154 -13.70 6.56 -1.27
C PHE A 154 -14.52 7.86 -1.20
N PRO A 155 -15.43 8.01 -0.22
CA PRO A 155 -16.40 9.12 -0.19
C PRO A 155 -15.76 10.49 0.06
N GLY A 156 -14.73 10.58 0.89
CA GLY A 156 -13.99 11.83 1.12
C GLY A 156 -13.13 12.24 -0.09
N SER A 157 -12.61 11.24 -0.82
CA SER A 157 -11.89 11.47 -2.07
C SER A 157 -12.81 11.65 -3.30
N GLY A 158 -14.07 11.23 -3.22
CA GLY A 158 -15.04 11.27 -4.33
C GLY A 158 -14.64 10.39 -5.53
N ALA A 159 -13.97 9.25 -5.31
CA ALA A 159 -13.43 8.44 -6.39
C ALA A 159 -13.38 6.95 -6.07
N PHE A 160 -13.39 6.12 -7.13
CA PHE A 160 -13.03 4.72 -7.04
C PHE A 160 -11.51 4.54 -7.01
N ARG A 161 -11.02 3.64 -6.15
CA ARG A 161 -9.60 3.34 -5.95
C ARG A 161 -9.40 1.82 -5.83
N GLU A 162 -8.44 1.31 -6.59
CA GLU A 162 -8.06 -0.11 -6.61
C GLU A 162 -7.58 -0.60 -5.22
N LEU A 163 -8.24 -1.65 -4.71
CA LEU A 163 -7.82 -2.38 -3.51
C LEU A 163 -7.40 -3.82 -3.82
N VAL A 164 -7.98 -4.44 -4.85
CA VAL A 164 -7.68 -5.81 -5.29
C VAL A 164 -7.38 -5.81 -6.76
N SER A 165 -6.45 -6.69 -7.14
CA SER A 165 -6.29 -7.17 -8.50
C SER A 165 -6.25 -8.69 -8.48
N CYS A 166 -7.11 -9.34 -9.27
CA CYS A 166 -7.20 -10.78 -9.46
C CYS A 166 -6.83 -11.13 -10.91
N SER A 167 -5.88 -12.02 -11.11
CA SER A 167 -5.37 -12.41 -12.42
C SER A 167 -5.35 -13.93 -12.60
N ASN A 168 -5.81 -14.39 -13.76
CA ASN A 168 -5.51 -15.73 -14.24
C ASN A 168 -4.32 -15.65 -15.21
N CYS A 169 -3.20 -16.26 -14.85
CA CYS A 169 -1.97 -16.25 -15.65
C CYS A 169 -1.78 -17.52 -16.49
N THR A 170 -2.77 -18.42 -16.47
CA THR A 170 -2.72 -19.74 -17.13
C THR A 170 -1.38 -20.43 -16.85
N ASP A 171 -0.79 -21.07 -17.85
CA ASP A 171 0.51 -21.73 -17.79
C ASP A 171 1.71 -20.77 -17.97
N TYR A 172 1.52 -19.46 -18.10
CA TYR A 172 2.60 -18.52 -18.47
C TYR A 172 3.76 -18.57 -17.47
N GLN A 173 3.44 -18.43 -16.17
CA GLN A 173 4.43 -18.50 -15.10
C GLN A 173 4.92 -19.93 -14.88
N ALA A 174 4.01 -20.91 -14.91
CA ALA A 174 4.31 -22.32 -14.67
C ALA A 174 5.32 -22.87 -15.68
N ARG A 175 5.25 -22.44 -16.95
CA ARG A 175 6.20 -22.82 -17.99
C ARG A 175 7.62 -22.31 -17.71
N ARG A 176 7.74 -21.08 -17.22
CA ARG A 176 9.04 -20.48 -16.84
C ARG A 176 9.63 -21.13 -15.59
N LEU A 177 8.77 -21.55 -14.66
CA LEU A 177 9.14 -22.17 -13.38
C LEU A 177 9.15 -23.69 -13.43
N HIS A 178 8.87 -24.29 -14.59
CA HIS A 178 8.83 -25.72 -14.80
C HIS A 178 7.87 -26.50 -13.86
N ILE A 179 6.73 -25.92 -13.52
CA ILE A 179 5.73 -26.51 -12.61
C ILE A 179 4.73 -27.33 -13.43
N ARG A 180 4.89 -28.65 -13.44
CA ARG A 180 4.22 -29.55 -14.38
C ARG A 180 2.96 -30.16 -13.79
N TYR A 181 2.00 -30.47 -14.66
CA TYR A 181 0.77 -31.16 -14.31
C TYR A 181 0.93 -32.67 -14.52
N GLY A 182 0.67 -33.48 -13.49
CA GLY A 182 0.71 -34.95 -13.59
C GLY A 182 2.02 -35.57 -13.13
N GLN A 183 2.28 -36.81 -13.54
CA GLN A 183 3.55 -37.52 -13.33
C GLN A 183 4.22 -37.79 -14.69
N THR A 184 5.53 -38.04 -14.69
CA THR A 184 6.35 -38.45 -15.85
C THR A 184 5.89 -39.74 -16.56
N LYS A 185 4.86 -40.44 -16.05
CA LYS A 185 4.44 -41.78 -16.48
C LYS A 185 3.65 -41.82 -17.79
N LYS A 186 3.14 -40.70 -18.31
CA LYS A 186 2.61 -40.66 -19.67
C LYS A 186 3.71 -40.17 -20.60
N MET A 187 4.05 -40.96 -21.62
CA MET A 187 4.79 -40.49 -22.79
C MET A 187 3.90 -39.49 -23.55
N MET A 188 3.76 -38.28 -23.01
CA MET A 188 3.28 -37.14 -23.78
C MET A 188 4.48 -36.52 -24.45
N ASP A 189 4.36 -36.22 -25.74
CA ASP A 189 5.42 -35.58 -26.53
C ASP A 189 5.81 -34.20 -25.97
N LYS A 190 4.93 -33.57 -25.16
CA LYS A 190 5.18 -32.32 -24.45
C LYS A 190 4.60 -32.39 -23.03
N ALA A 191 5.39 -31.92 -22.06
CA ALA A 191 4.90 -31.74 -20.69
C ALA A 191 3.82 -30.65 -20.65
N GLU A 192 2.72 -30.95 -19.95
CA GLU A 192 1.69 -29.98 -19.60
C GLU A 192 2.04 -29.29 -18.28
N PHE A 193 1.62 -28.04 -18.13
CA PHE A 193 1.91 -27.21 -16.97
C PHE A 193 0.61 -26.85 -16.25
N VAL A 194 0.67 -26.69 -14.94
CA VAL A 194 -0.48 -26.20 -14.16
C VAL A 194 -0.83 -24.76 -14.54
N HIS A 195 -2.05 -24.35 -14.25
CA HIS A 195 -2.43 -22.94 -14.34
C HIS A 195 -2.19 -22.24 -13.00
N MET A 196 -1.68 -21.02 -13.04
CA MET A 196 -1.37 -20.21 -11.85
C MET A 196 -2.25 -18.96 -11.82
N LEU A 197 -2.83 -18.69 -10.65
CA LEU A 197 -3.69 -17.54 -10.39
C LEU A 197 -3.23 -16.82 -9.13
N ASN A 198 -3.39 -15.50 -9.12
CA ASN A 198 -3.08 -14.67 -7.96
C ASN A 198 -4.12 -13.57 -7.78
N ALA A 199 -4.49 -13.30 -6.54
CA ALA A 199 -5.35 -12.17 -6.19
C ALA A 199 -4.91 -11.52 -4.88
N THR A 200 -4.90 -10.19 -4.83
CA THR A 200 -4.76 -9.49 -3.54
C THR A 200 -6.04 -9.69 -2.72
N MET A 201 -5.93 -10.16 -1.48
CA MET A 201 -7.08 -10.15 -0.55
C MET A 201 -7.16 -8.80 0.15
N CYS A 202 -6.07 -8.37 0.79
CA CYS A 202 -6.02 -7.14 1.58
C CYS A 202 -4.63 -6.51 1.49
N ALA A 203 -4.54 -5.32 0.88
CA ALA A 203 -3.38 -4.44 1.00
C ALA A 203 -3.62 -3.47 2.17
N THR A 204 -3.02 -3.76 3.32
CA THR A 204 -3.46 -3.24 4.63
C THR A 204 -3.58 -1.72 4.66
N THR A 205 -2.60 -0.99 4.11
CA THR A 205 -2.60 0.47 4.13
C THR A 205 -3.73 1.08 3.32
N ARG A 206 -4.06 0.51 2.15
CA ARG A 206 -5.16 0.99 1.32
C ARG A 206 -6.52 0.63 1.91
N VAL A 207 -6.65 -0.58 2.45
CA VAL A 207 -7.87 -1.01 3.15
C VAL A 207 -8.13 -0.14 4.38
N MET A 208 -7.09 0.18 5.16
CA MET A 208 -7.20 1.17 6.23
C MET A 208 -7.70 2.52 5.72
N CYS A 209 -7.17 3.05 4.62
CA CYS A 209 -7.71 4.28 4.04
C CYS A 209 -9.19 4.17 3.64
N ALA A 210 -9.62 3.03 3.07
CA ALA A 210 -11.01 2.80 2.72
C ALA A 210 -11.92 2.79 3.96
N ILE A 211 -11.50 2.11 5.03
CA ILE A 211 -12.23 2.08 6.32
C ILE A 211 -12.28 3.49 6.92
N LEU A 212 -11.14 4.20 7.00
CA LEU A 212 -11.07 5.55 7.54
C LEU A 212 -12.04 6.50 6.82
N GLU A 213 -12.18 6.41 5.50
CA GLU A 213 -13.12 7.28 4.78
C GLU A 213 -14.59 6.84 4.94
N ASN A 214 -14.88 5.54 4.90
CA ASN A 214 -16.26 5.04 4.92
C ASN A 214 -16.87 4.99 6.33
N TYR A 215 -16.06 4.90 7.38
CA TYR A 215 -16.51 4.76 8.77
C TYR A 215 -16.29 6.01 9.64
N GLN A 216 -15.91 7.16 9.06
CA GLN A 216 -15.73 8.40 9.83
C GLN A 216 -17.07 9.00 10.29
N THR A 217 -17.04 9.60 11.47
CA THR A 217 -18.10 10.41 12.08
C THR A 217 -17.51 11.73 12.57
N GLU A 218 -18.30 12.57 13.23
CA GLU A 218 -17.78 13.79 13.88
C GLU A 218 -16.81 13.48 15.04
N GLU A 219 -16.96 12.32 15.69
CA GLU A 219 -16.18 11.97 16.90
C GLU A 219 -14.94 11.12 16.61
N GLY A 220 -14.91 10.39 15.50
CA GLY A 220 -13.85 9.45 15.19
C GLY A 220 -14.20 8.48 14.06
N ILE A 221 -13.58 7.31 14.07
CA ILE A 221 -13.78 6.25 13.08
C ILE A 221 -14.44 5.06 13.77
N VAL A 222 -15.65 4.70 13.35
CA VAL A 222 -16.34 3.50 13.85
C VAL A 222 -15.59 2.26 13.38
N VAL A 223 -15.39 1.28 14.25
CA VAL A 223 -14.73 0.02 13.88
C VAL A 223 -15.75 -0.91 13.18
N PRO A 224 -15.45 -1.42 11.97
CA PRO A 224 -16.26 -2.43 11.32
C PRO A 224 -16.52 -3.63 12.23
N GLU A 225 -17.74 -4.15 12.23
CA GLU A 225 -18.18 -5.21 13.15
C GLU A 225 -17.25 -6.44 13.13
N THR A 226 -16.86 -6.87 11.94
CA THR A 226 -15.96 -8.01 11.69
C THR A 226 -14.53 -7.81 12.20
N LEU A 227 -14.12 -6.58 12.49
CA LEU A 227 -12.79 -6.29 13.02
C LEU A 227 -12.76 -6.18 14.55
N ARG A 228 -13.92 -6.03 15.20
CA ARG A 228 -14.01 -5.69 16.63
C ARG A 228 -13.36 -6.74 17.54
N GLU A 229 -13.47 -8.02 17.19
CA GLU A 229 -12.88 -9.10 17.98
C GLU A 229 -11.34 -9.06 18.02
N PHE A 230 -10.71 -8.42 17.04
CA PHE A 230 -9.25 -8.30 16.93
C PHE A 230 -8.72 -6.99 17.51
N MET A 231 -9.60 -6.09 17.96
CA MET A 231 -9.22 -4.78 18.47
C MET A 231 -8.83 -4.83 19.95
N PRO A 232 -7.85 -4.01 20.38
CA PRO A 232 -7.50 -3.93 21.80
C PRO A 232 -8.64 -3.33 22.64
N PRO A 233 -8.69 -3.65 23.95
CA PRO A 233 -9.66 -3.06 24.86
C PRO A 233 -9.67 -1.52 24.78
N GLY A 234 -10.86 -0.93 24.70
CA GLY A 234 -11.04 0.52 24.61
C GLY A 234 -10.99 1.10 23.18
N MET A 235 -10.70 0.28 22.16
CA MET A 235 -10.79 0.67 20.74
C MET A 235 -11.73 -0.24 19.94
N THR A 236 -12.59 -1.00 20.62
CA THR A 236 -13.46 -2.01 20.01
C THR A 236 -14.57 -1.38 19.16
N ASP A 237 -15.19 -0.30 19.61
CA ASP A 237 -16.34 0.29 18.91
C ASP A 237 -15.95 1.49 18.03
N MET A 238 -15.03 2.33 18.49
CA MET A 238 -14.64 3.56 17.80
C MET A 238 -13.22 4.00 18.15
N ILE A 239 -12.49 4.46 17.14
CA ILE A 239 -11.19 5.12 17.26
C ILE A 239 -11.43 6.64 17.25
N ARG A 240 -11.36 7.28 18.43
CA ARG A 240 -11.68 8.72 18.60
C ARG A 240 -10.60 9.63 17.99
N PHE A 241 -11.03 10.78 17.47
CA PHE A 241 -10.09 11.82 17.06
C PHE A 241 -9.40 12.44 18.28
N VAL A 242 -8.06 12.53 18.23
CA VAL A 242 -7.23 13.10 19.30
C VAL A 242 -6.48 14.37 18.88
N LYS A 243 -6.59 14.76 17.61
CA LYS A 243 -5.93 15.93 17.02
C LYS A 243 -6.89 16.63 16.04
N PRO A 244 -6.82 17.97 15.95
CA PRO A 244 -7.58 18.71 14.93
C PRO A 244 -7.04 18.43 13.53
N ALA A 245 -7.87 18.63 12.51
CA ALA A 245 -7.50 18.34 11.13
C ALA A 245 -6.29 19.21 10.70
N PRO A 246 -5.34 18.67 9.92
CA PRO A 246 -4.17 19.44 9.50
C PRO A 246 -4.50 20.76 8.79
N ILE A 247 -5.62 20.81 8.06
CA ILE A 247 -6.10 22.02 7.36
C ILE A 247 -6.46 23.12 8.35
N GLU A 248 -7.12 22.77 9.45
CA GLU A 248 -7.48 23.71 10.52
C GLU A 248 -6.23 24.24 11.24
N GLN A 249 -5.24 23.36 11.45
CA GLN A 249 -3.96 23.75 12.03
C GLN A 249 -3.19 24.72 11.13
N GLU A 250 -3.18 24.48 9.82
CA GLU A 250 -2.56 25.38 8.84
C GLU A 250 -3.27 26.73 8.76
N ALA A 251 -4.60 26.74 8.73
CA ALA A 251 -5.41 27.97 8.75
C ALA A 251 -5.13 28.79 10.02
N THR A 252 -5.10 28.13 11.18
CA THR A 252 -4.78 28.76 12.47
C THR A 252 -3.36 29.33 12.49
N ARG A 253 -2.37 28.60 11.94
CA ARG A 253 -0.99 29.08 11.82
C ARG A 253 -0.87 30.30 10.88
N LYS A 254 -1.58 30.29 9.75
CA LYS A 254 -1.63 31.43 8.81
C LYS A 254 -2.28 32.67 9.47
N ALA A 255 -3.39 32.49 10.17
CA ALA A 255 -4.06 33.55 10.90
C ALA A 255 -3.17 34.16 12.01
N LYS A 256 -2.48 33.33 12.79
CA LYS A 256 -1.51 33.78 13.81
C LYS A 256 -0.33 34.56 13.21
N LYS A 257 0.20 34.12 12.05
CA LYS A 257 1.27 34.85 11.35
C LYS A 257 0.80 36.21 10.82
N GLN A 258 -0.42 36.30 10.30
CA GLN A 258 -0.99 37.58 9.83
C GLN A 258 -1.24 38.56 11.00
N GLN A 259 -1.76 38.09 12.14
CA GLN A 259 -1.92 38.93 13.33
C GLN A 259 -0.58 39.39 13.92
N ALA A 260 0.45 38.53 13.93
CA ALA A 260 1.79 38.89 14.39
C ALA A 260 2.47 39.92 13.46
N GLY A 261 2.34 39.76 12.14
CA GLY A 261 2.83 40.74 11.16
C GLY A 261 2.10 42.08 11.22
N GLY A 262 0.79 42.07 11.48
CA GLY A 262 -0.01 43.27 11.70
C GLY A 262 0.35 44.02 12.99
N LYS A 263 0.66 43.30 14.08
CA LYS A 263 1.15 43.91 15.33
C LYS A 263 2.54 44.55 15.17
N LYS A 264 3.46 43.93 14.42
CA LYS A 264 4.77 44.54 14.10
C LYS A 264 4.64 45.84 13.30
N LYS A 265 3.79 45.88 12.27
CA LYS A 265 3.51 47.12 11.51
C LYS A 265 2.85 48.22 12.35
N LYS A 266 1.97 47.88 13.30
CA LYS A 266 1.35 48.85 14.22
C LYS A 266 2.33 49.44 15.25
N GLN A 267 3.39 48.71 15.60
CA GLN A 267 4.46 49.21 16.47
C GLN A 267 5.41 50.17 15.73
N GLU A 268 5.77 49.89 14.47
CA GLU A 268 6.58 50.82 13.66
C GLU A 268 5.85 52.12 13.31
N GLY A 269 4.51 52.10 13.21
CA GLY A 269 3.68 53.29 12.98
C GLY A 269 3.42 54.18 14.20
N ARG A 270 3.88 53.78 15.40
CA ARG A 270 3.80 54.57 16.65
C ARG A 270 5.19 55.05 17.07
N ARG A 271 5.84 55.88 16.24
CA ARG A 271 6.84 56.83 16.76
C ARG A 271 6.08 58.01 17.38
N PRO A 272 6.40 58.46 18.61
CA PRO A 272 5.80 59.67 19.13
C PRO A 272 6.26 60.85 18.25
N ARG A 273 5.33 61.68 17.79
CA ARG A 273 5.68 63.04 17.35
C ARG A 273 6.16 63.77 18.60
N LEU A 274 7.40 64.25 18.58
CA LEU A 274 7.98 65.10 19.62
C LEU A 274 7.09 66.34 19.87
N PRO A 275 6.71 66.63 21.12
CA PRO A 275 6.42 67.98 21.55
C PRO A 275 7.44 68.43 22.61
N GLU A 276 7.93 69.65 22.46
CA GLU A 276 8.30 70.57 23.55
C GLU A 276 9.30 70.07 24.59
N ALA A 277 10.60 70.26 24.30
CA ALA A 277 11.61 70.45 25.34
C ALA A 277 12.76 71.29 24.77
N MET A 278 12.54 72.60 24.64
CA MET A 278 13.61 73.59 24.59
C MET A 278 13.32 74.61 25.70
N GLU A 279 13.61 74.20 26.94
CA GLU A 279 13.82 75.12 28.03
C GLU A 279 15.30 75.53 28.05
N SER A 280 15.50 76.83 27.86
CA SER A 280 16.50 77.67 28.53
C SER A 280 17.78 77.00 29.02
N MET A 281 18.90 77.23 28.33
CA MET A 281 20.14 77.62 29.00
C MET A 281 20.88 78.65 28.15
N SER A 282 20.83 79.87 28.64
CA SER A 282 21.55 81.03 28.17
C SER A 282 22.87 81.20 28.93
N VAL A 283 23.88 81.74 28.22
CA VAL A 283 25.10 82.47 28.65
C VAL A 283 26.20 81.60 29.29
N SER A 284 27.48 81.64 28.88
CA SER A 284 28.32 82.84 28.73
C SER A 284 29.63 82.59 27.96
N ASP A 285 30.16 83.71 27.45
CA ASP A 285 31.36 83.93 26.64
C ASP A 285 32.70 83.49 27.26
N SER A 286 33.60 82.99 26.40
CA SER A 286 35.00 83.45 26.19
C SER A 286 35.61 82.72 24.99
#